data_AF-A0A7S2C0K8-F1
#
_entry.id   AF-A0A7S2C0K8-F1
#
_cell.length_a   1.000
_cell.length_b   1.000
_cell.length_c   1.000
_cell.angle_alpha   90.00
_cell.angle_beta   90.00
_cell.angle_gamma   90.00
#
_symmetry.space_group_name_H-M   'P 1'
#
loop_
_entity.id
_entity.type
_entity.pdbx_description
1 polymer ?
#
loop_
_entity_poly.entity_id
_entity_poly.type
_entity_poly.pdbx_seq_one_letter_code
_entity_poly.pdbx_strand_id
1 'polypeptide(L)'
;MEPAAREFLERACTVAQEYDREGEAVLPNRAWPLILEDLGLQEESDAAYFLMDHLKAAGEGFFSYVPLLQALGAALPEEARPPPPQGPPAPLHEGVPGVDERQQDEMTLQDLGDRDPQALAGPPPPMAAAPYENGRDAPSRQPPSPQPHRQPPSPQGSMASSWRDFEEEEVGEAFWARRGAAIQQLFTQWDCNQLSNETFATQLQTVLGDLVDISSSETEFMRRTNQHRSARNLKFAALMSALRRDAHATTARQAGRPPSSYAGSVYEPSEVGSEAPSHAAGRPTTTVVPTVG
;
A
#
# COMPACT_ATOMS: atom_id res chain seq x y z
N MET A 1 35.61 11.15 -16.09
CA MET A 1 34.32 11.38 -16.77
C MET A 1 34.60 12.08 -18.08
N GLU A 2 34.03 11.60 -19.18
CA GLU A 2 34.15 12.23 -20.50
C GLU A 2 33.45 13.61 -20.50
N PRO A 3 33.96 14.63 -21.22
CA PRO A 3 33.35 15.97 -21.23
C PRO A 3 31.89 15.95 -21.69
N ALA A 4 31.54 15.15 -22.71
CA ALA A 4 30.16 15.03 -23.19
C ALA A 4 29.22 14.45 -22.12
N ALA A 5 29.69 13.44 -21.37
CA ALA A 5 28.92 12.88 -20.26
C ALA A 5 28.72 13.91 -19.14
N ARG A 6 29.73 14.73 -18.86
CA ARG A 6 29.63 15.81 -17.87
C ARG A 6 28.57 16.84 -18.28
N GLU A 7 28.62 17.35 -19.51
CA GLU A 7 27.64 18.32 -20.04
C GLU A 7 26.20 17.76 -19.99
N PHE A 8 26.05 16.47 -20.30
CA PHE A 8 24.77 15.78 -20.18
C PHE A 8 24.25 15.75 -18.74
N LEU A 9 25.08 15.37 -17.77
CA LEU A 9 24.70 15.33 -16.36
C LEU A 9 24.42 16.73 -15.80
N GLU A 10 25.15 17.76 -16.24
CA GLU A 10 24.88 19.16 -15.87
C GLU A 10 23.50 19.62 -16.35
N ARG A 11 23.12 19.27 -17.59
CA ARG A 11 21.79 19.53 -18.13
C ARG A 11 20.70 18.76 -17.37
N ALA A 12 20.91 17.46 -17.13
CA ALA A 12 19.98 16.63 -16.36
C ALA A 12 19.78 17.16 -14.93
N CYS A 13 20.84 17.62 -14.29
CA CYS A 13 20.77 18.22 -12.97
C CYS A 13 19.96 19.53 -12.97
N THR A 14 20.14 20.37 -13.99
CA THR A 14 19.38 21.62 -14.13
C THR A 14 17.89 21.33 -14.26
N VAL A 15 17.51 20.38 -15.14
CA VAL A 15 16.10 19.97 -15.30
C VAL A 15 15.55 19.40 -13.99
N ALA A 16 16.28 18.49 -13.33
CA ALA A 16 15.83 17.93 -12.05
C ALA A 16 15.57 19.01 -10.98
N GLN A 17 16.42 20.04 -10.91
CA GLN A 17 16.26 21.17 -9.99
C GLN A 17 15.04 22.03 -10.31
N GLU A 18 14.60 22.13 -11.57
CA GLU A 18 13.36 22.84 -11.92
C GLU A 18 12.11 22.15 -11.35
N TYR A 19 12.16 20.82 -11.21
CA TYR A 19 11.08 20.03 -10.59
C TYR A 19 11.18 19.97 -9.06
N ASP A 20 12.37 20.24 -8.49
CA ASP A 20 12.59 20.25 -7.04
C ASP A 20 12.33 21.65 -6.45
N ARG A 21 11.05 21.93 -6.16
CA ARG A 21 10.64 23.21 -5.57
C ARG A 21 11.15 23.42 -4.15
N GLU A 22 11.46 22.34 -3.45
CA GLU A 22 11.84 22.38 -2.03
C GLU A 22 13.37 22.43 -1.86
N GLY A 23 14.12 22.01 -2.88
CA GLY A 23 15.59 22.03 -2.89
C GLY A 23 16.21 20.90 -2.07
N GLU A 24 15.45 19.86 -1.77
CA GLU A 24 15.84 18.72 -0.93
C GLU A 24 16.63 17.65 -1.71
N ALA A 25 16.80 17.84 -3.01
CA ALA A 25 17.38 16.88 -3.94
C ALA A 25 16.64 15.52 -3.96
N VAL A 26 15.32 15.56 -3.76
CA VAL A 26 14.40 14.42 -3.78
C VAL A 26 13.20 14.76 -4.64
N LEU A 27 12.88 13.87 -5.57
CA LEU A 27 11.77 14.02 -6.52
C LEU A 27 10.86 12.80 -6.45
N PRO A 28 9.54 12.99 -6.65
CA PRO A 28 8.62 11.86 -6.74
C PRO A 28 8.85 11.11 -8.06
N ASN A 29 8.65 9.78 -8.08
CA ASN A 29 8.85 8.93 -9.26
C ASN A 29 8.02 9.39 -10.48
N ARG A 30 6.90 10.08 -10.25
CA ARG A 30 6.08 10.68 -11.32
C ARG A 30 6.76 11.81 -12.09
N ALA A 31 7.82 12.42 -11.54
CA ALA A 31 8.60 13.44 -12.23
C ALA A 31 9.54 12.82 -13.29
N TRP A 32 9.83 11.51 -13.20
CA TRP A 32 10.78 10.85 -14.10
C TRP A 32 10.40 10.97 -15.59
N PRO A 33 9.16 10.66 -16.02
CA PRO A 33 8.79 10.82 -17.43
C PRO A 33 8.90 12.27 -17.94
N LEU A 34 8.60 13.25 -17.09
CA LEU A 34 8.68 14.68 -17.43
C LEU A 34 10.13 15.14 -17.61
N ILE A 35 11.02 14.69 -16.72
CA ILE A 35 12.46 14.96 -16.81
C ILE A 35 13.02 14.36 -18.11
N LEU A 36 12.62 13.13 -18.47
CA LEU A 36 13.04 12.51 -19.73
C LEU A 36 12.54 13.29 -20.94
N GLU A 37 11.28 13.76 -20.93
CA GLU A 37 10.69 14.57 -21.99
C GLU A 37 11.46 15.89 -22.19
N ASP A 38 11.76 16.61 -21.10
CA ASP A 38 12.50 17.89 -21.16
C ASP A 38 13.95 17.72 -21.61
N LEU A 39 14.55 16.56 -21.31
CA LEU A 39 15.86 16.18 -21.82
C LEU A 39 15.79 15.67 -23.28
N GLY A 40 14.60 15.43 -23.82
CA GLY A 40 14.41 14.87 -25.15
C GLY A 40 14.87 13.41 -25.25
N LEU A 41 14.78 12.66 -24.15
CA LEU A 41 15.20 11.27 -24.06
C LEU A 41 14.01 10.32 -24.22
N GLN A 42 14.24 9.18 -24.87
CA GLN A 42 13.29 8.08 -24.85
C GLN A 42 13.51 7.24 -23.58
N GLU A 43 12.43 6.72 -23.00
CA GLU A 43 12.47 5.94 -21.74
C GLU A 43 13.41 4.73 -21.80
N GLU A 44 13.49 4.08 -22.96
CA GLU A 44 14.34 2.90 -23.19
C GLU A 44 15.69 3.25 -23.84
N SER A 45 16.09 4.52 -23.88
CA SER A 45 17.37 4.92 -24.46
C SER A 45 18.55 4.67 -23.51
N ASP A 46 19.73 4.38 -24.06
CA ASP A 46 20.97 4.21 -23.29
C ASP A 46 21.27 5.43 -22.39
N ALA A 47 20.92 6.63 -22.86
CA ALA A 47 21.09 7.86 -22.08
C ALA A 47 20.14 7.95 -20.88
N ALA A 48 18.91 7.43 -20.98
CA ALA A 48 17.97 7.34 -19.86
C ALA A 48 18.46 6.34 -18.81
N TYR A 49 18.96 5.18 -19.23
CA TYR A 49 19.59 4.21 -18.31
C TYR A 49 20.84 4.79 -17.65
N PHE A 50 21.70 5.46 -18.42
CA PHE A 50 22.89 6.13 -17.89
C PHE A 50 22.53 7.19 -16.84
N LEU A 51 21.47 7.97 -17.06
CA LEU A 51 20.96 8.92 -16.07
C LEU A 51 20.43 8.20 -14.82
N MET A 52 19.68 7.11 -15.00
CA MET A 52 19.11 6.33 -13.90
C MET A 52 20.18 5.73 -12.97
N ASP A 53 21.34 5.33 -13.52
CA ASP A 53 22.50 4.88 -12.74
C ASP A 53 23.08 5.97 -11.82
N HIS A 54 22.77 7.24 -12.08
CA HIS A 54 23.17 8.39 -11.27
C HIS A 54 22.05 8.89 -10.34
N LEU A 55 20.96 8.14 -10.22
CA LEU A 55 19.88 8.39 -9.28
C LEU A 55 19.84 7.31 -8.21
N LYS A 56 19.27 7.63 -7.05
CA LYS A 56 19.13 6.68 -5.93
C LYS A 56 17.70 6.68 -5.42
N ALA A 57 17.14 5.51 -5.13
CA ALA A 57 15.84 5.44 -4.47
C ALA A 57 15.87 6.15 -3.11
N ALA A 58 14.88 7.01 -2.86
CA ALA A 58 14.78 7.86 -1.67
C ALA A 58 13.49 7.59 -0.86
N GLY A 59 13.03 6.34 -0.90
CA GLY A 59 11.78 5.90 -0.26
C GLY A 59 10.75 5.39 -1.26
N GLU A 60 9.57 5.02 -0.75
CA GLU A 60 8.47 4.56 -1.59
C GLU A 60 7.93 5.70 -2.45
N GLY A 61 8.12 5.58 -3.78
CA GLY A 61 7.61 6.58 -4.73
C GLY A 61 8.50 7.80 -4.92
N PHE A 62 9.73 7.81 -4.39
CA PHE A 62 10.68 8.92 -4.54
C PHE A 62 12.06 8.43 -4.96
N PHE A 63 12.77 9.29 -5.68
CA PHE A 63 14.19 9.12 -5.99
C PHE A 63 14.95 10.42 -5.68
N SER A 64 16.23 10.28 -5.36
CA SER A 64 17.15 11.36 -5.08
C SER A 64 18.15 11.49 -6.21
N TYR A 65 18.42 12.73 -6.61
CA TYR A 65 19.48 13.07 -7.56
C TYR A 65 20.75 13.60 -6.85
N VAL A 66 20.89 13.32 -5.54
CA VAL A 66 22.15 13.56 -4.80
C VAL A 66 23.37 12.88 -5.44
N PRO A 67 23.32 11.63 -5.94
CA PRO A 67 24.48 11.02 -6.59
C PRO A 67 24.89 11.75 -7.87
N LEU A 68 23.92 12.29 -8.62
CA LEU A 68 24.16 13.15 -9.78
C LEU A 68 24.94 14.42 -9.39
N LEU A 69 24.53 15.10 -8.32
CA LEU A 69 25.23 16.28 -7.78
C LEU A 69 26.67 15.95 -7.34
N GLN A 70 26.86 14.80 -6.68
CA GLN A 70 28.18 14.32 -6.26
C GLN A 70 29.09 14.04 -7.47
N ALA A 71 28.56 13.41 -8.53
CA ALA A 71 29.29 13.13 -9.75
C ALA A 71 29.79 14.41 -10.46
N LEU A 72 29.01 15.49 -10.38
CA LEU A 72 29.38 16.80 -10.92
C LEU A 72 30.38 17.57 -10.05
N GLY A 73 30.60 17.11 -8.81
CA GLY A 73 31.44 17.79 -7.82
C GLY A 73 30.75 18.99 -7.17
N ALA A 74 29.41 19.07 -7.22
CA ALA A 74 28.67 20.08 -6.50
C ALA A 74 28.80 19.80 -4.99
N ALA A 75 29.18 20.82 -4.22
CA ALA A 75 29.19 20.74 -2.77
C ALA A 75 27.74 20.50 -2.31
N LEU A 76 27.49 19.36 -1.67
CA LEU A 76 26.18 19.07 -1.11
C LEU A 76 25.83 20.12 -0.05
N PRO A 77 24.56 20.56 0.05
CA PRO A 77 24.11 21.32 1.19
C PRO A 77 24.46 20.53 2.46
N GLU A 78 25.26 21.16 3.33
CA GLU A 78 25.92 20.53 4.48
C GLU A 78 24.92 19.92 5.49
N GLU A 79 23.64 20.29 5.35
CA GLU A 79 22.52 19.91 6.21
C GLU A 79 22.06 18.45 6.06
N ALA A 80 22.36 17.80 4.92
CA ALA A 80 22.04 16.38 4.70
C ALA A 80 23.16 15.43 5.13
N ARG A 81 24.24 15.94 5.75
CA ARG A 81 25.29 15.09 6.30
C ARG A 81 24.68 14.37 7.52
N PRO A 82 24.48 13.03 7.48
CA PRO A 82 24.01 12.32 8.65
C PRO A 82 24.96 12.68 9.80
N PRO A 83 24.44 13.02 11.00
CA PRO A 83 25.29 13.36 12.12
C PRO A 83 26.33 12.26 12.27
N PRO A 84 27.62 12.60 12.48
CA PRO A 84 28.65 11.60 12.64
C PRO A 84 28.14 10.58 13.66
N PRO A 85 28.27 9.27 13.38
CA PRO A 85 27.74 8.24 14.27
C PRO A 85 28.23 8.56 15.66
N GLN A 86 27.31 9.00 16.52
CA GLN A 86 27.60 9.21 17.92
C GLN A 86 27.97 7.82 18.40
N GLY A 87 29.27 7.58 18.57
CA GLY A 87 29.76 6.36 19.15
C GLY A 87 28.95 6.10 20.42
N PRO A 88 28.62 4.83 20.71
CA PRO A 88 27.81 4.48 21.87
C PRO A 88 28.34 5.25 23.08
N PRO A 89 27.46 5.94 23.84
CA PRO A 89 27.90 6.66 25.03
C PRO A 89 28.71 5.68 25.87
N ALA A 90 29.96 6.06 26.15
CA ALA A 90 30.84 5.24 26.97
C ALA A 90 30.05 4.81 28.22
N PRO A 91 29.97 3.50 28.52
CA PRO A 91 29.22 3.04 29.67
C PRO A 91 29.84 3.68 30.90
N LEU A 92 29.10 4.61 31.51
CA LEU A 92 29.38 5.05 32.86
C LEU A 92 29.16 3.81 33.74
N HIS A 93 30.27 3.22 34.17
CA HIS A 93 30.32 2.20 35.21
C HIS A 93 29.75 2.78 36.50
N GLU A 94 28.43 2.76 36.64
CA GLU A 94 27.76 2.96 37.92
C GLU A 94 27.51 1.57 38.51
N GLY A 95 28.35 1.23 39.48
CA GLY A 95 28.33 -0.07 40.14
C GLY A 95 27.01 -0.31 40.86
N VAL A 96 26.29 -1.33 40.42
CA VAL A 96 25.17 -1.91 41.16
C VAL A 96 25.69 -3.16 41.89
N PRO A 97 25.68 -3.18 43.24
CA PRO A 97 26.03 -4.38 43.99
C PRO A 97 24.89 -5.40 43.90
N GLY A 98 25.27 -6.67 43.92
CA GLY A 98 24.45 -7.81 43.53
C GLY A 98 23.10 -7.95 44.22
N VAL A 99 22.19 -8.58 43.48
CA VAL A 99 20.95 -9.13 44.02
C VAL A 99 20.84 -10.57 43.53
N ASP A 100 20.55 -11.40 44.52
CA ASP A 100 20.57 -12.85 44.60
C ASP A 100 19.74 -13.55 43.51
N GLU A 101 20.39 -14.48 42.82
CA GLU A 101 19.80 -15.39 41.85
C GLU A 101 19.27 -16.62 42.59
N ARG A 102 18.03 -16.55 43.08
CA ARG A 102 17.31 -17.72 43.61
C ARG A 102 15.82 -17.71 43.26
N GLN A 103 15.40 -18.88 42.79
CA GLN A 103 14.04 -19.44 42.82
C GLN A 103 12.99 -18.85 41.86
N GLN A 104 12.74 -19.63 40.80
CA GLN A 104 11.40 -20.05 40.37
C GLN A 104 11.59 -21.26 39.45
N ASP A 105 11.65 -22.48 40.00
CA ASP A 105 10.51 -23.38 40.21
C ASP A 105 9.67 -23.58 38.94
N GLU A 106 10.14 -24.53 38.13
CA GLU A 106 9.41 -25.76 37.77
C GLU A 106 7.90 -25.73 38.08
N MET A 107 7.08 -25.52 37.03
CA MET A 107 5.67 -25.91 37.07
C MET A 107 5.23 -26.50 35.73
N THR A 108 5.27 -27.83 35.71
CA THR A 108 4.16 -28.70 35.32
C THR A 108 3.70 -28.69 33.86
N LEU A 109 4.25 -29.69 33.15
CA LEU A 109 3.67 -30.39 32.02
C LEU A 109 2.45 -31.21 32.50
N GLN A 110 1.24 -30.94 32.01
CA GLN A 110 0.13 -31.92 31.95
C GLN A 110 -1.11 -31.40 31.21
N ASP A 111 -1.80 -32.38 30.60
CA ASP A 111 -3.18 -32.38 30.10
C ASP A 111 -3.46 -31.84 28.68
N LEU A 112 -3.52 -32.67 27.64
CA LEU A 112 -4.63 -33.57 27.27
C LEU A 112 -6.00 -32.86 27.23
N GLY A 113 -6.38 -32.47 26.02
CA GLY A 113 -7.71 -31.96 25.70
C GLY A 113 -8.08 -32.35 24.27
N ASP A 114 -8.19 -33.65 24.04
CA ASP A 114 -8.87 -34.27 22.90
C ASP A 114 -10.30 -33.71 22.87
N ARG A 115 -10.59 -32.84 21.89
CA ARG A 115 -11.89 -32.17 21.76
C ARG A 115 -12.50 -32.51 20.40
N ASP A 116 -13.16 -33.65 20.43
CA ASP A 116 -14.15 -34.15 19.48
C ASP A 116 -15.17 -33.05 19.08
N PRO A 117 -15.36 -32.75 17.78
CA PRO A 117 -16.56 -32.06 17.31
C PRO A 117 -17.47 -33.06 16.58
N GLN A 118 -18.16 -33.91 17.34
CA GLN A 118 -19.42 -34.49 16.87
C GLN A 118 -20.63 -33.60 17.18
N ALA A 119 -21.55 -33.61 16.22
CA ALA A 119 -22.95 -33.19 16.29
C ALA A 119 -23.25 -31.69 16.10
N LEU A 120 -23.72 -31.35 14.90
CA LEU A 120 -25.14 -31.03 14.66
C LEU A 120 -25.36 -30.66 13.18
N ALA A 121 -25.48 -31.68 12.34
CA ALA A 121 -26.13 -31.54 11.04
C ALA A 121 -27.64 -31.38 11.28
N GLY A 122 -28.13 -30.14 11.29
CA GLY A 122 -29.55 -29.84 11.21
C GLY A 122 -30.00 -29.79 9.74
N PRO A 123 -31.13 -30.41 9.35
CA PRO A 123 -31.65 -30.32 7.99
C PRO A 123 -32.20 -28.91 7.69
N PRO A 124 -32.10 -28.43 6.44
CA PRO A 124 -32.68 -27.14 6.04
C PRO A 124 -34.22 -27.21 6.01
N PRO A 125 -34.93 -26.12 6.39
CA PRO A 125 -36.37 -26.04 6.22
C PRO A 125 -36.77 -25.93 4.73
N PRO A 126 -37.93 -26.48 4.33
CA PRO A 126 -38.39 -26.48 2.96
C PRO A 126 -38.89 -25.10 2.49
N MET A 127 -38.73 -24.90 1.18
CA MET A 127 -39.20 -23.77 0.39
C MET A 127 -40.66 -23.40 0.68
N ALA A 128 -40.90 -22.13 1.03
CA ALA A 128 -42.20 -21.51 0.87
C ALA A 128 -42.23 -20.82 -0.50
N ALA A 129 -42.89 -21.46 -1.45
CA ALA A 129 -43.31 -20.85 -2.70
C ALA A 129 -44.38 -19.78 -2.39
N ALA A 130 -44.10 -18.53 -2.75
CA ALA A 130 -45.11 -17.48 -2.79
C ALA A 130 -45.67 -17.36 -4.23
N PRO A 131 -46.98 -17.10 -4.40
CA PRO A 131 -47.67 -17.13 -5.69
C PRO A 131 -47.60 -15.78 -6.43
N TYR A 132 -47.88 -15.87 -7.72
CA TYR A 132 -48.09 -14.80 -8.69
C TYR A 132 -49.22 -13.81 -8.32
N GLU A 133 -48.94 -12.51 -8.43
CA GLU A 133 -49.89 -11.44 -8.81
C GLU A 133 -49.09 -10.48 -9.73
N ASN A 134 -49.28 -10.37 -11.05
CA ASN A 134 -50.45 -10.06 -11.87
C ASN A 134 -51.01 -8.65 -11.62
N GLY A 135 -50.74 -7.73 -12.56
CA GLY A 135 -51.31 -6.37 -12.59
C GLY A 135 -50.32 -5.33 -13.12
N ARG A 136 -50.32 -5.06 -14.44
CA ARG A 136 -51.03 -3.90 -15.03
C ARG A 136 -50.36 -2.55 -14.73
N ASP A 137 -49.67 -1.99 -15.72
CA ASP A 137 -50.21 -0.98 -16.64
C ASP A 137 -49.06 -0.16 -17.26
N ALA A 138 -48.95 -0.29 -18.58
CA ALA A 138 -48.20 0.63 -19.41
C ALA A 138 -48.99 1.92 -19.62
N PRO A 139 -48.31 3.06 -19.78
CA PRO A 139 -48.78 4.03 -20.76
C PRO A 139 -47.72 4.26 -21.83
N SER A 140 -48.09 3.83 -23.03
CA SER A 140 -47.53 4.27 -24.31
C SER A 140 -47.39 5.79 -24.36
N ARG A 141 -46.17 6.30 -24.57
CA ARG A 141 -45.93 7.66 -25.07
C ARG A 141 -44.90 7.64 -26.19
N GLN A 142 -45.45 7.64 -27.40
CA GLN A 142 -45.11 8.49 -28.55
C GLN A 142 -43.63 8.57 -29.02
N PRO A 143 -43.34 8.15 -30.27
CA PRO A 143 -42.06 8.45 -30.92
C PRO A 143 -42.07 9.89 -31.48
N PRO A 144 -41.01 10.70 -31.27
CA PRO A 144 -40.82 11.92 -32.02
C PRO A 144 -40.21 11.63 -33.41
N SER A 145 -40.85 12.22 -34.41
CA SER A 145 -40.47 12.25 -35.83
C SER A 145 -39.04 12.76 -36.09
N PRO A 146 -38.43 12.37 -37.22
CA PRO A 146 -37.07 12.75 -37.59
C PRO A 146 -37.00 14.22 -38.04
N GLN A 147 -36.14 15.02 -37.39
CA GLN A 147 -35.75 16.33 -37.89
C GLN A 147 -34.57 16.22 -38.87
N PRO A 148 -34.58 16.98 -39.98
CA PRO A 148 -33.47 17.05 -40.92
C PRO A 148 -32.41 18.07 -40.46
N HIS A 149 -31.15 17.65 -40.58
CA HIS A 149 -29.94 18.45 -40.81
C HIS A 149 -29.87 19.90 -40.27
N ARG A 150 -29.11 20.06 -39.19
CA ARG A 150 -28.16 21.18 -39.04
C ARG A 150 -26.80 20.63 -38.64
N GLN A 151 -25.85 20.69 -39.57
CA GLN A 151 -24.43 20.51 -39.28
C GLN A 151 -23.99 21.58 -38.26
N PRO A 152 -23.39 21.21 -37.13
CA PRO A 152 -22.62 22.16 -36.34
C PRO A 152 -21.32 22.50 -37.08
N PRO A 153 -20.84 23.75 -37.00
CA PRO A 153 -19.53 24.09 -37.53
C PRO A 153 -18.45 23.32 -36.77
N SER A 154 -17.56 22.66 -37.52
CA SER A 154 -16.40 21.97 -36.98
C SER A 154 -15.53 22.92 -36.15
N PRO A 155 -15.32 22.69 -34.85
CA PRO A 155 -14.21 23.30 -34.15
C PRO A 155 -12.94 22.54 -34.53
N GLN A 156 -12.33 22.92 -35.65
CA GLN A 156 -10.92 22.66 -35.88
C GLN A 156 -10.13 23.61 -34.97
N GLY A 157 -9.80 23.14 -33.77
CA GLY A 157 -9.00 23.89 -32.80
C GLY A 157 -8.81 23.14 -31.49
N SER A 158 -7.67 22.48 -31.35
CA SER A 158 -6.94 22.11 -30.13
C SER A 158 -7.68 22.26 -28.78
N MET A 159 -8.24 21.16 -28.23
CA MET A 159 -8.50 20.99 -26.78
C MET A 159 -8.50 19.52 -26.29
N ALA A 160 -8.04 18.55 -27.09
CA ALA A 160 -8.08 17.14 -26.71
C ALA A 160 -7.01 16.72 -25.69
N SER A 161 -6.03 17.58 -25.38
CA SER A 161 -4.96 17.28 -24.42
C SER A 161 -5.17 17.94 -23.04
N SER A 162 -6.21 18.77 -22.86
CA SER A 162 -6.43 19.52 -21.61
C SER A 162 -7.38 18.85 -20.61
N TRP A 163 -8.04 17.76 -20.99
CA TRP A 163 -8.96 17.02 -20.10
C TRP A 163 -8.25 15.94 -19.27
N ARG A 164 -7.02 15.55 -19.63
CA ARG A 164 -6.24 14.57 -18.84
C ARG A 164 -5.59 15.16 -17.58
N ASP A 165 -5.42 16.48 -17.51
CA ASP A 165 -4.86 17.16 -16.32
C ASP A 165 -5.87 17.34 -15.17
N PHE A 166 -7.17 17.12 -15.42
CA PHE A 166 -8.22 17.28 -14.40
C PHE A 166 -8.79 15.95 -13.87
N GLU A 167 -8.48 14.80 -14.48
CA GLU A 167 -8.97 13.48 -14.04
C GLU A 167 -8.01 12.76 -13.09
N GLU A 168 -6.74 13.17 -12.98
CA GLU A 168 -5.76 12.50 -12.11
C GLU A 168 -5.73 13.06 -10.66
N GLU A 169 -6.57 14.05 -10.36
CA GLU A 169 -6.76 14.60 -9.00
C GLU A 169 -7.78 13.79 -8.15
N GLU A 170 -8.46 12.79 -8.73
CA GLU A 170 -9.76 12.35 -8.20
C GLU A 170 -9.72 11.38 -7.00
N VAL A 171 -8.59 10.72 -6.72
CA VAL A 171 -8.42 9.93 -5.48
C VAL A 171 -7.09 10.24 -4.76
N GLY A 172 -6.72 11.52 -4.71
CA GLY A 172 -5.56 11.98 -3.93
C GLY A 172 -5.78 11.95 -2.41
N GLU A 173 -4.77 12.33 -1.63
CA GLU A 173 -4.86 12.39 -0.16
C GLU A 173 -6.00 13.32 0.33
N ALA A 174 -6.37 14.36 -0.42
CA ALA A 174 -7.52 15.20 -0.10
C ALA A 174 -8.87 14.44 -0.14
N PHE A 175 -9.01 13.42 -1.00
CA PHE A 175 -10.18 12.54 -1.01
C PHE A 175 -10.27 11.75 0.30
N TRP A 176 -9.17 11.13 0.71
CA TRP A 176 -9.08 10.32 1.92
C TRP A 176 -9.21 11.16 3.20
N ALA A 177 -8.61 12.35 3.24
CA ALA A 177 -8.72 13.27 4.37
C ALA A 177 -10.18 13.71 4.62
N ARG A 178 -10.94 14.01 3.55
CA ARG A 178 -12.35 14.42 3.65
C ARG A 178 -13.27 13.30 4.13
N ARG A 179 -13.00 12.05 3.74
CA ARG A 179 -13.84 10.89 4.05
C ARG A 179 -13.37 10.08 5.26
N GLY A 180 -12.13 10.27 5.69
CA GLY A 180 -11.47 9.47 6.72
C GLY A 180 -12.26 9.39 8.02
N ALA A 181 -12.82 10.52 8.47
CA ALA A 181 -13.65 10.54 9.69
C ALA A 181 -14.92 9.68 9.57
N ALA A 182 -15.61 9.75 8.43
CA ALA A 182 -16.82 8.95 8.19
C ALA A 182 -16.48 7.46 8.04
N ILE A 183 -15.40 7.13 7.33
CA ILE A 183 -14.92 5.73 7.19
C ILE A 183 -14.53 5.17 8.56
N GLN A 184 -13.83 5.95 9.38
CA GLN A 184 -13.45 5.54 10.74
C GLN A 184 -14.68 5.29 11.62
N GLN A 185 -15.69 6.17 11.56
CA GLN A 185 -16.93 5.99 12.31
C GLN A 185 -17.66 4.69 11.89
N LEU A 186 -17.82 4.45 10.59
CA LEU A 186 -18.43 3.22 10.08
C LEU A 186 -17.64 1.98 10.51
N PHE A 187 -16.32 2.05 10.44
CA PHE A 187 -15.45 0.98 10.87
C PHE A 187 -15.61 0.69 12.36
N THR A 188 -15.65 1.71 13.24
CA THR A 188 -15.88 1.50 14.67
C THR A 188 -17.24 0.88 14.96
N GLN A 189 -18.30 1.30 14.27
CA GLN A 189 -19.63 0.69 14.42
C GLN A 189 -19.64 -0.77 13.95
N TRP A 190 -18.96 -1.06 12.84
CA TRP A 190 -18.79 -2.43 12.36
C TRP A 190 -17.97 -3.26 13.34
N ASP A 191 -16.83 -2.78 13.83
CA ASP A 191 -15.96 -3.46 14.79
C ASP A 191 -16.69 -3.76 16.11
N CYS A 192 -17.52 -2.81 16.59
CA CYS A 192 -18.32 -2.95 17.80
C CYS A 192 -19.60 -3.81 17.65
N ASN A 193 -19.78 -4.56 16.56
CA ASN A 193 -21.00 -5.35 16.32
C ASN A 193 -22.30 -4.55 16.21
N GLN A 194 -22.22 -3.27 15.85
CA GLN A 194 -23.41 -2.44 15.61
C GLN A 194 -23.88 -2.49 14.15
N LEU A 195 -23.00 -2.87 13.21
CA LEU A 195 -23.33 -3.06 11.80
C LEU A 195 -23.09 -4.52 11.36
N SER A 196 -24.03 -5.03 10.55
CA SER A 196 -23.80 -6.23 9.76
C SER A 196 -22.76 -5.96 8.66
N ASN A 197 -22.15 -7.01 8.12
CA ASN A 197 -21.17 -6.85 7.03
C ASN A 197 -21.79 -6.23 5.78
N GLU A 198 -23.02 -6.61 5.44
CA GLU A 198 -23.75 -6.07 4.30
C GLU A 198 -24.05 -4.59 4.49
N THR A 199 -24.59 -4.22 5.67
CA THR A 199 -24.87 -2.82 6.00
C THR A 199 -23.61 -1.96 6.01
N PHE A 200 -22.50 -2.49 6.56
CA PHE A 200 -21.21 -1.82 6.55
C PHE A 200 -20.72 -1.58 5.12
N ALA A 201 -20.75 -2.60 4.25
CA ALA A 201 -20.32 -2.48 2.86
C ALA A 201 -21.17 -1.47 2.07
N THR A 202 -22.50 -1.49 2.22
CA THR A 202 -23.40 -0.55 1.54
C THR A 202 -23.18 0.91 2.01
N GLN A 203 -23.07 1.13 3.32
CA GLN A 203 -22.81 2.47 3.86
C GLN A 203 -21.41 2.97 3.47
N LEU A 204 -20.41 2.08 3.45
CA LEU A 204 -19.07 2.43 3.02
C LEU A 204 -19.02 2.80 1.54
N GLN A 205 -19.70 2.05 0.67
CA GLN A 205 -19.83 2.39 -0.76
C GLN A 205 -20.47 3.76 -0.95
N THR A 206 -21.46 4.11 -0.12
CA THR A 206 -22.11 5.44 -0.14
C THR A 206 -21.14 6.55 0.23
N VAL A 207 -20.26 6.34 1.21
CA VAL A 207 -19.21 7.31 1.59
C VAL A 207 -18.17 7.47 0.47
N LEU A 208 -17.77 6.36 -0.15
CA LEU A 208 -16.76 6.35 -1.21
C LEU A 208 -17.27 6.94 -2.53
N GLY A 209 -18.56 6.76 -2.84
CA GLY A 209 -19.16 7.16 -4.11
C GLY A 209 -18.71 6.28 -5.27
N ASP A 210 -18.77 6.81 -6.50
CA ASP A 210 -18.47 6.05 -7.72
C ASP A 210 -16.96 5.95 -8.03
N LEU A 211 -16.12 6.61 -7.22
CA LEU A 211 -14.68 6.67 -7.39
C LEU A 211 -13.96 5.40 -6.90
N VAL A 212 -14.60 4.63 -6.01
CA VAL A 212 -14.06 3.38 -5.48
C VAL A 212 -15.15 2.32 -5.50
N ASP A 213 -15.05 1.35 -6.41
CA ASP A 213 -15.98 0.23 -6.48
C ASP A 213 -15.53 -0.89 -5.53
N ILE A 214 -16.26 -1.06 -4.42
CA ILE A 214 -16.06 -2.16 -3.47
C ILE A 214 -17.14 -3.25 -3.59
N SER A 215 -18.04 -3.13 -4.56
CA SER A 215 -19.17 -4.05 -4.73
C SER A 215 -18.76 -5.40 -5.34
N SER A 216 -17.65 -5.42 -6.08
CA SER A 216 -17.11 -6.64 -6.67
C SER A 216 -16.51 -7.57 -5.60
N SER A 217 -16.79 -8.87 -5.72
CA SER A 217 -16.25 -9.92 -4.84
C SER A 217 -14.73 -10.08 -4.95
N GLU A 218 -14.12 -9.55 -6.01
CA GLU A 218 -12.67 -9.62 -6.27
C GLU A 218 -11.87 -8.52 -5.55
N THR A 219 -12.56 -7.51 -5.02
CA THR A 219 -11.93 -6.37 -4.35
C THR A 219 -11.13 -6.82 -3.12
N GLU A 220 -10.02 -6.14 -2.86
CA GLU A 220 -9.19 -6.37 -1.67
C GLU A 220 -10.03 -6.12 -0.40
N PHE A 221 -10.91 -5.13 -0.42
CA PHE A 221 -11.89 -4.87 0.63
C PHE A 221 -12.74 -6.10 0.94
N MET A 222 -13.40 -6.69 -0.08
CA MET A 222 -14.27 -7.85 0.14
C MET A 222 -13.47 -9.06 0.62
N ARG A 223 -12.26 -9.28 0.09
CA ARG A 223 -11.38 -10.36 0.55
C ARG A 223 -11.00 -10.22 2.03
N ARG A 224 -10.55 -9.04 2.45
CA ARG A 224 -10.18 -8.75 3.85
C ARG A 224 -11.39 -8.84 4.78
N THR A 225 -12.50 -8.24 4.40
CA THR A 225 -13.71 -8.20 5.24
C THR A 225 -14.31 -9.60 5.41
N ASN A 226 -14.25 -10.45 4.37
CA ASN A 226 -14.66 -11.85 4.46
C ASN A 226 -13.69 -12.69 5.30
N GLN A 227 -12.38 -12.48 5.17
CA GLN A 227 -11.37 -13.16 5.98
C GLN A 227 -11.56 -12.90 7.49
N HIS A 228 -11.94 -11.66 7.84
CA HIS A 228 -12.13 -11.24 9.23
C HIS A 228 -13.60 -11.26 9.67
N ARG A 229 -14.50 -11.90 8.91
CA ARG A 229 -15.95 -11.90 9.20
C ARG A 229 -16.30 -12.46 10.58
N SER A 230 -15.61 -13.52 11.00
CA SER A 230 -15.88 -14.23 12.26
C SER A 230 -15.26 -13.56 13.47
N ALA A 231 -14.00 -13.12 13.36
CA ALA A 231 -13.22 -12.62 14.48
C ALA A 231 -13.17 -11.08 14.58
N ARG A 232 -13.55 -10.35 13.52
CA ARG A 232 -13.55 -8.88 13.43
C ARG A 232 -12.25 -8.21 13.88
N ASN A 233 -11.13 -8.88 13.75
CA ASN A 233 -9.80 -8.38 14.08
C ASN A 233 -9.12 -7.63 12.92
N LEU A 234 -9.90 -7.13 11.96
CA LEU A 234 -9.36 -6.33 10.85
C LEU A 234 -8.91 -4.98 11.39
N LYS A 235 -7.63 -4.64 11.28
CA LYS A 235 -7.15 -3.32 11.71
C LYS A 235 -7.62 -2.23 10.74
N PHE A 236 -7.95 -1.05 11.26
CA PHE A 236 -8.35 0.11 10.44
C PHE A 236 -7.33 0.45 9.34
N ALA A 237 -6.02 0.40 9.65
CA ALA A 237 -4.98 0.63 8.66
C ALA A 237 -5.03 -0.38 7.50
N ALA A 238 -5.31 -1.66 7.79
CA ALA A 238 -5.43 -2.69 6.76
C ALA A 238 -6.67 -2.49 5.88
N LEU A 239 -7.79 -2.05 6.48
CA LEU A 239 -8.97 -1.62 5.73
C LEU A 239 -8.64 -0.46 4.79
N MET A 240 -8.02 0.61 5.30
CA MET A 240 -7.67 1.78 4.50
C MET A 240 -6.70 1.44 3.36
N SER A 241 -5.73 0.55 3.59
CA SER A 241 -4.84 0.07 2.54
C SER A 241 -5.58 -0.73 1.47
N ALA A 242 -6.56 -1.57 1.85
CA ALA A 242 -7.39 -2.30 0.89
C ALA A 242 -8.23 -1.33 0.04
N LEU A 243 -8.88 -0.35 0.66
CA LEU A 243 -9.68 0.67 -0.04
C LEU A 243 -8.85 1.48 -1.03
N ARG A 244 -7.62 1.87 -0.67
CA ARG A 244 -6.71 2.57 -1.60
C ARG A 244 -6.36 1.72 -2.82
N ARG A 245 -6.08 0.42 -2.63
CA ARG A 245 -5.82 -0.50 -3.74
C ARG A 245 -7.05 -0.64 -4.65
N ASP A 246 -8.23 -0.80 -4.06
CA ASP A 246 -9.48 -0.91 -4.82
C ASP A 246 -9.80 0.37 -5.58
N ALA A 247 -9.47 1.54 -5.03
CA ALA A 247 -9.59 2.82 -5.71
C ALA A 247 -8.68 2.88 -6.94
N HIS A 248 -7.39 2.53 -6.79
CA HIS A 248 -6.48 2.43 -7.93
C HIS A 248 -6.97 1.45 -8.99
N ALA A 249 -7.53 0.31 -8.58
CA ALA A 249 -8.10 -0.67 -9.51
C ALA A 249 -9.33 -0.12 -10.24
N THR A 250 -10.19 0.64 -9.55
CA THR A 250 -11.37 1.28 -10.14
C THR A 250 -10.97 2.35 -11.14
N THR A 251 -10.05 3.25 -10.77
CA THR A 251 -9.52 4.28 -11.68
C THR A 251 -8.85 3.65 -12.91
N ALA A 252 -8.06 2.59 -12.74
CA ALA A 252 -7.44 1.87 -13.86
C ALA A 252 -8.49 1.28 -14.83
N ARG A 253 -9.56 0.68 -14.29
CA ARG A 253 -10.67 0.13 -15.07
C ARG A 253 -11.45 1.23 -15.81
N GLN A 254 -11.75 2.34 -15.14
CA GLN A 254 -12.46 3.48 -15.72
C GLN A 254 -11.65 4.18 -16.82
N ALA A 255 -10.33 4.30 -16.64
CA ALA A 255 -9.43 4.85 -17.64
C ALA A 255 -9.28 3.95 -18.90
N GLY A 256 -9.95 2.79 -18.95
CA GLY A 256 -9.83 1.82 -20.03
C GLY A 256 -8.40 1.26 -20.17
N ARG A 257 -7.54 1.47 -19.16
CA ARG A 257 -6.23 0.85 -19.13
C ARG A 257 -6.44 -0.63 -18.82
N PRO A 258 -5.79 -1.55 -19.56
CA PRO A 258 -5.78 -2.95 -19.14
C PRO A 258 -5.31 -2.98 -17.69
N PRO A 259 -5.93 -3.80 -16.81
CA PRO A 259 -5.50 -3.90 -15.43
C PRO A 259 -4.00 -4.12 -15.46
N SER A 260 -3.24 -3.16 -14.95
CA SER A 260 -1.79 -3.28 -14.91
C SER A 260 -1.55 -4.60 -14.23
N SER A 261 -0.94 -5.53 -14.97
CA SER A 261 -0.44 -6.78 -14.43
C SER A 261 0.75 -6.42 -13.56
N TYR A 262 0.47 -5.71 -12.46
CA TYR A 262 1.26 -5.70 -11.26
C TYR A 262 1.10 -7.11 -10.67
N ALA A 263 1.63 -8.08 -11.42
CA ALA A 263 2.05 -9.36 -10.92
C ALA A 263 2.90 -9.02 -9.72
N GLY A 264 2.36 -9.34 -8.55
CA GLY A 264 2.91 -8.86 -7.30
C GLY A 264 4.41 -9.07 -7.27
N SER A 265 5.12 -7.99 -6.97
CA SER A 265 6.05 -8.12 -5.85
C SER A 265 5.18 -8.55 -4.68
N VAL A 266 4.99 -9.87 -4.59
CA VAL A 266 4.57 -10.57 -3.39
C VAL A 266 5.66 -10.22 -2.41
N TYR A 267 5.48 -9.12 -1.69
CA TYR A 267 6.02 -9.01 -0.36
C TYR A 267 5.23 -10.04 0.45
N GLU A 268 5.60 -11.30 0.26
CA GLU A 268 5.46 -12.32 1.29
C GLU A 268 6.22 -11.70 2.45
N PRO A 269 5.57 -11.32 3.56
CA PRO A 269 6.33 -11.11 4.77
C PRO A 269 6.99 -12.46 5.00
N SER A 270 8.30 -12.55 4.74
CA SER A 270 9.07 -13.69 5.19
C SER A 270 8.86 -13.72 6.70
N GLU A 271 7.94 -14.56 7.13
CA GLU A 271 8.02 -15.22 8.41
C GLU A 271 9.30 -16.04 8.31
N VAL A 272 10.43 -15.35 8.51
CA VAL A 272 11.68 -15.97 8.91
C VAL A 272 11.35 -16.56 10.27
N GLY A 273 10.80 -17.77 10.22
CA GLY A 273 10.91 -18.73 11.29
C GLY A 273 12.39 -18.81 11.59
N SER A 274 12.79 -18.06 12.61
CA SER A 274 14.07 -18.20 13.26
C SER A 274 14.04 -19.53 13.99
N GLU A 275 14.10 -20.63 13.22
CA GLU A 275 14.55 -21.91 13.74
C GLU A 275 16.04 -21.74 14.03
N ALA A 276 16.33 -21.24 15.23
CA ALA A 276 17.64 -21.38 15.81
C ALA A 276 17.93 -22.89 15.89
N PRO A 277 19.02 -23.39 15.27
CA PRO A 277 19.41 -24.78 15.44
C PRO A 277 19.75 -24.98 16.92
N SER A 278 18.86 -25.69 17.63
CA SER A 278 19.11 -26.19 18.96
C SER A 278 20.25 -27.19 18.88
N HIS A 279 21.48 -26.70 19.04
CA HIS A 279 22.64 -27.53 19.27
C HIS A 279 22.49 -28.19 20.64
N ALA A 280 22.03 -29.44 20.61
CA ALA A 280 22.27 -30.41 21.65
C ALA A 280 23.79 -30.55 21.85
N ALA A 281 24.31 -29.98 22.93
CA ALA A 281 25.68 -30.18 23.36
C ALA A 281 25.71 -30.59 24.83
N GLY A 282 26.14 -31.83 25.06
CA GLY A 282 27.00 -32.17 26.19
C GLY A 282 26.33 -32.37 27.54
N ARG A 283 25.92 -33.61 27.81
CA ARG A 283 25.80 -34.14 29.18
C ARG A 283 27.14 -33.97 29.93
N PRO A 284 27.18 -33.41 31.15
CA PRO A 284 28.37 -33.49 32.00
C PRO A 284 28.47 -34.89 32.61
N THR A 285 29.54 -35.60 32.27
CA THR A 285 29.98 -36.81 32.99
C THR A 285 30.46 -36.44 34.39
N THR A 286 29.72 -36.90 35.38
CA THR A 286 30.08 -36.93 36.80
C THR A 286 31.40 -37.67 36.98
N THR A 287 32.46 -36.97 37.41
CA THR A 287 33.68 -37.60 37.93
C THR A 287 33.70 -37.45 39.44
N VAL A 288 33.75 -38.59 40.09
CA VAL A 288 33.75 -38.84 41.53
C VAL A 288 35.14 -38.56 42.12
N VAL A 289 35.21 -37.70 43.16
CA VAL A 289 35.87 -37.85 44.49
C VAL A 289 37.19 -38.67 44.53
N PRO A 290 38.31 -38.25 45.19
CA PRO A 290 38.29 -37.98 46.63
C PRO A 290 39.25 -36.95 47.27
N THR A 291 38.72 -36.42 48.37
CA THR A 291 39.36 -35.94 49.61
C THR A 291 40.61 -36.72 50.03
N VAL A 292 41.74 -36.03 50.22
CA VAL A 292 42.76 -36.33 51.24
C VAL A 292 43.57 -35.06 51.55
N GLY A 293 43.73 -34.73 52.84
CA GLY A 293 44.87 -33.99 53.38
C GLY A 293 44.62 -32.55 53.77
#